data_AF-A0A811GA15-F1
#
_entry.id   AF-A0A811GA15-F1
#
_cell.length_a   1.000
_cell.length_b   1.000
_cell.length_c   1.000
_cell.angle_alpha   90.00
_cell.angle_beta   90.00
_cell.angle_gamma   90.00
#
_symmetry.space_group_name_H-M   'P 1'
#
loop_
_entity.id
_entity.type
_entity.pdbx_description
1 polymer ?
#
loop_
_entity_poly.entity_id
_entity_poly.type
_entity_poly.pdbx_seq_one_letter_code
_entity_poly.pdbx_strand_id
1 'polypeptide(L)'
;MDFADRGWDYRDRYRKGGGPSRMTTRRLLLLVDGLDRNSSRFWAEISDSDRFSTTDYVLMIFYLALIGEVHPMWNLRKEARKQAEFEAKKKAVLAAERARKKRLGIN
;
A
#
# COMPACT_ATOMS: atom_id res chain seq x y z
N MET A 1 13.82 17.01 -23.50
CA MET A 1 14.83 15.93 -23.59
C MET A 1 14.20 14.72 -22.94
N ASP A 2 13.91 13.66 -23.70
CA ASP A 2 13.28 12.45 -23.18
C ASP A 2 14.36 11.56 -22.55
N PHE A 3 14.04 10.86 -21.45
CA PHE A 3 14.96 9.89 -20.85
C PHE A 3 15.29 8.74 -21.82
N ALA A 4 14.39 8.49 -22.79
CA ALA A 4 14.64 7.59 -23.91
C ALA A 4 15.88 7.99 -24.73
N ASP A 5 16.12 9.29 -24.91
CA ASP A 5 17.26 9.82 -25.68
C ASP A 5 18.62 9.55 -24.99
N ARG A 6 18.58 9.20 -23.68
CA ARG A 6 19.74 8.81 -22.88
C ARG A 6 19.83 7.29 -22.65
N GLY A 7 19.03 6.51 -23.39
CA GLY A 7 18.99 5.05 -23.31
C GLY A 7 18.10 4.48 -22.20
N TRP A 8 17.34 5.33 -21.49
CA TRP A 8 16.46 4.91 -20.39
C TRP A 8 14.99 5.02 -20.81
N ASP A 9 14.44 3.93 -21.35
CA ASP A 9 13.04 3.87 -21.79
C ASP A 9 12.09 3.42 -20.66
N TYR A 10 11.42 4.39 -20.03
CA TYR A 10 10.38 4.19 -19.00
C TYR A 10 8.95 4.13 -19.58
N ARG A 11 8.78 4.14 -20.90
CA ARG A 11 7.46 4.19 -21.53
C ARG A 11 6.74 2.85 -21.33
N ASP A 12 5.50 2.93 -20.87
CA ASP A 12 4.66 1.76 -20.63
C ASP A 12 4.15 1.19 -21.96
N ARG A 13 4.55 -0.04 -22.28
CA ARG A 13 4.10 -0.79 -23.46
C ARG A 13 2.57 -0.80 -23.64
N TYR A 14 1.79 -0.69 -22.56
CA TYR A 14 0.32 -0.75 -22.61
C TYR A 14 -0.35 0.61 -22.83
N ARG A 15 0.37 1.73 -22.86
CA ARG A 15 -0.20 3.07 -23.14
C ARG A 15 -0.03 3.47 -24.60
N LYS A 16 -0.93 4.29 -25.13
CA LYS A 16 -0.83 4.86 -26.48
C LYS A 16 0.38 5.81 -26.52
N GLY A 17 1.38 5.50 -27.36
CA GLY A 17 2.72 6.13 -27.32
C GLY A 17 3.76 5.39 -26.47
N GLY A 18 3.41 4.21 -25.95
CA GLY A 18 4.29 3.30 -25.22
C GLY A 18 5.36 2.66 -26.09
N GLY A 19 6.61 2.70 -25.63
CA GLY A 19 7.72 2.00 -26.27
C GLY A 19 7.63 0.47 -26.11
N PRO A 20 8.48 -0.31 -26.80
CA PRO A 20 8.51 -1.79 -26.69
C PRO A 20 8.99 -2.27 -25.31
N SER A 21 9.40 -1.35 -24.44
CA SER A 21 9.99 -1.55 -23.14
C SER A 21 9.07 -2.31 -22.16
N ARG A 22 9.53 -3.45 -21.60
CA ARG A 22 8.89 -4.12 -20.46
C ARG A 22 9.51 -3.61 -19.15
N MET A 23 8.71 -3.47 -18.10
CA MET A 23 9.22 -3.17 -16.76
C MET A 23 10.09 -4.35 -16.28
N THR A 24 11.38 -4.12 -16.08
CA THR A 24 12.34 -5.13 -15.61
C THR A 24 12.74 -4.84 -14.17
N THR A 25 13.21 -5.85 -13.42
CA THR A 25 13.67 -5.69 -12.03
C THR A 25 14.73 -4.60 -11.89
N ARG A 26 15.68 -4.52 -12.83
CA ARG A 26 16.71 -3.47 -12.86
C ARG A 26 16.11 -2.07 -12.98
N ARG A 27 15.07 -1.89 -13.80
CA ARG A 27 14.37 -0.59 -13.96
C ARG A 27 13.55 -0.23 -12.73
N LEU A 28 12.89 -1.22 -12.13
CA LEU A 28 12.19 -1.01 -10.86
C LEU A 28 13.16 -0.53 -9.78
N LEU A 29 14.35 -1.13 -9.70
CA LEU A 29 15.38 -0.70 -8.75
C LEU A 29 15.84 0.73 -9.01
N LEU A 30 16.05 1.13 -10.27
CA LEU A 30 16.39 2.52 -10.61
C LEU A 30 15.29 3.52 -10.24
N LEU A 31 14.02 3.15 -10.44
CA LEU A 31 12.89 4.00 -10.06
C LEU A 31 12.77 4.14 -8.54
N VAL A 32 13.06 3.07 -7.80
CA VAL A 32 12.98 3.03 -6.34
C VAL A 32 14.16 3.74 -5.67
N ASP A 33 15.35 3.72 -6.30
CA ASP A 33 16.56 4.33 -5.75
C ASP A 33 16.40 5.85 -5.53
N GLY A 34 15.63 6.51 -6.39
CA GLY A 34 15.32 7.94 -6.26
C GLY A 34 14.17 8.29 -5.32
N LEU A 35 13.49 7.30 -4.72
CA LEU A 35 12.38 7.55 -3.82
C LEU A 35 12.88 7.86 -2.41
N ASP A 36 12.29 8.89 -1.79
CA ASP A 36 12.56 9.20 -0.39
C ASP A 36 12.24 8.01 0.52
N ARG A 37 13.21 7.64 1.36
CA ARG A 37 13.10 6.44 2.20
C ARG A 37 12.08 6.57 3.32
N ASN A 38 11.75 7.80 3.72
CA ASN A 38 10.95 8.05 4.91
C ASN A 38 9.48 8.35 4.58
N SER A 39 9.20 8.93 3.41
CA SER A 39 7.86 9.38 3.03
C SER A 39 7.29 8.68 1.79
N SER A 40 8.11 7.99 1.00
CA SER A 40 7.58 7.32 -0.18
C SER A 40 6.72 6.12 0.21
N ARG A 41 5.62 5.93 -0.54
CA ARG A 41 4.70 4.81 -0.34
C ARG A 41 5.40 3.45 -0.51
N PHE A 42 6.37 3.37 -1.41
CA PHE A 42 7.10 2.13 -1.66
C PHE A 42 7.91 1.71 -0.42
N TRP A 43 8.73 2.60 0.12
CA TRP A 43 9.54 2.29 1.29
C TRP A 43 8.68 2.08 2.53
N ALA A 44 7.65 2.89 2.74
CA ALA A 44 6.67 2.72 3.84
C ALA A 44 5.95 1.34 3.83
N GLU A 45 5.75 0.74 2.66
CA GLU A 45 5.22 -0.63 2.54
C GLU A 45 6.25 -1.68 2.92
N ILE A 46 7.51 -1.49 2.51
CA ILE A 46 8.59 -2.43 2.80
C ILE A 46 9.02 -2.39 4.28
N SER A 47 9.13 -1.20 4.86
CA SER A 47 9.56 -0.98 6.24
C SER A 47 8.45 -1.13 7.26
N ASP A 48 7.23 -1.44 6.82
CA ASP A 48 6.06 -1.53 7.67
C ASP A 48 5.70 -0.22 8.41
N SER A 49 6.23 0.92 7.96
CA SER A 49 6.12 2.23 8.64
C SER A 49 5.12 3.14 7.96
N ASP A 50 4.49 4.04 8.70
CA ASP A 50 3.56 5.00 8.11
C ASP A 50 4.25 5.92 7.08
N ARG A 51 3.46 6.35 6.10
CA ARG A 51 3.92 7.17 4.96
C ARG A 51 3.96 8.67 5.26
N PHE A 52 3.75 9.05 6.51
CA PHE A 52 3.62 10.45 6.90
C PHE A 52 5.02 11.02 7.14
N SER A 53 5.29 12.14 6.47
CA SER A 53 6.47 12.94 6.78
C SER A 53 6.34 13.55 8.18
N THR A 54 7.45 14.05 8.73
CA THR A 54 7.42 14.81 9.98
C THR A 54 6.45 16.00 9.91
N THR A 55 6.39 16.67 8.76
CA THR A 55 5.46 17.78 8.53
C THR A 55 4.00 17.33 8.59
N ASP A 56 3.67 16.17 8.02
CA ASP A 56 2.32 15.61 8.09
C ASP A 56 1.92 15.33 9.54
N TYR A 57 2.82 14.76 10.35
CA TYR A 57 2.56 14.54 11.78
C TYR A 57 2.32 15.85 12.54
N VAL A 58 3.10 16.88 12.26
CA VAL A 58 2.90 18.22 12.85
C VAL A 58 1.53 18.78 12.48
N LEU A 59 1.11 18.64 11.22
CA LEU A 59 -0.22 19.07 10.77
C LEU A 59 -1.35 18.27 11.44
N MET A 60 -1.17 16.97 11.66
CA MET A 60 -2.16 16.16 12.39
C MET A 60 -2.27 16.56 13.87
N ILE A 61 -1.16 17.00 14.49
CA ILE A 61 -1.18 17.56 15.85
C ILE A 61 -1.93 18.88 15.87
N PHE A 62 -1.71 19.77 14.89
CA PHE A 62 -2.49 21.00 14.77
C PHE A 62 -3.98 20.74 14.54
N TYR A 63 -4.32 19.75 13.71
CA TYR A 63 -5.70 19.30 13.53
C TYR A 63 -6.34 18.94 14.87
N LEU A 64 -5.66 18.13 15.69
CA LEU A 64 -6.14 17.77 17.03
C LEU A 64 -6.30 19.00 17.93
N ALA A 65 -5.33 19.91 17.92
CA ALA A 65 -5.39 21.11 18.75
C ALA A 65 -6.55 22.06 18.37
N LEU A 66 -6.88 22.14 17.07
CA LEU A 66 -7.91 23.06 16.56
C LEU A 66 -9.32 22.46 16.58
N ILE A 67 -9.46 21.17 16.26
CA ILE A 67 -10.76 20.50 16.09
C ILE A 67 -11.13 19.69 17.34
N GLY A 68 -10.15 19.32 18.17
CA GLY A 68 -10.36 18.50 19.37
C GLY A 68 -10.48 17.01 19.08
N GLU A 69 -10.32 16.58 17.82
CA GLU A 69 -10.41 15.19 17.39
C GLU A 69 -9.09 14.69 16.79
N VAL A 70 -8.78 13.41 16.98
CA VAL A 70 -7.60 12.80 16.36
C VAL A 70 -7.79 12.75 14.85
N HIS A 71 -6.76 13.14 14.10
CA HIS A 71 -6.82 13.14 12.64
C HIS A 71 -7.15 11.72 12.11
N PRO A 72 -8.11 11.55 11.18
CA PRO A 72 -8.57 10.22 10.72
C PRO A 72 -7.45 9.34 10.16
N MET A 73 -6.40 9.96 9.61
CA MET A 73 -5.28 9.24 9.02
C MET A 73 -4.28 8.70 10.05
N TRP A 74 -4.36 9.11 11.32
CA TRP A 74 -3.39 8.78 12.37
C TRP A 74 -3.29 7.28 12.63
N ASN A 75 -4.43 6.57 12.64
CA ASN A 75 -4.49 5.13 12.92
C ASN A 75 -4.95 4.29 11.72
N LEU A 76 -5.19 4.89 10.56
CA LEU A 76 -5.85 4.26 9.43
C LEU A 76 -5.19 2.92 9.03
N ARG A 77 -3.86 2.86 9.05
CA ARG A 77 -3.10 1.66 8.67
C ARG A 77 -3.25 0.54 9.69
N LYS A 78 -3.20 0.88 10.97
CA LYS A 78 -3.38 -0.06 12.10
C LYS A 78 -4.81 -0.61 12.11
N GLU A 79 -5.79 0.25 11.84
CA GLU A 79 -7.20 -0.14 11.74
C GLU A 79 -7.46 -1.03 10.54
N ALA A 80 -6.92 -0.70 9.37
CA ALA A 80 -7.04 -1.52 8.16
C ALA A 80 -6.43 -2.92 8.38
N ARG A 81 -5.29 -3.03 9.07
CA ARG A 81 -4.71 -4.34 9.43
C ARG A 81 -5.60 -5.13 10.36
N LYS A 82 -6.08 -4.50 11.43
CA LYS A 82 -7.02 -5.16 12.37
C LYS A 82 -8.29 -5.65 11.67
N GLN A 83 -8.83 -4.86 10.75
CA GLN A 83 -9.99 -5.24 9.95
C GLN A 83 -9.67 -6.43 9.04
N ALA A 84 -8.56 -6.39 8.31
CA ALA A 84 -8.13 -7.49 7.45
C ALA A 84 -7.91 -8.81 8.24
N GLU A 85 -7.28 -8.73 9.41
CA GLU A 85 -7.11 -9.88 10.31
C GLU A 85 -8.44 -10.43 10.82
N PHE A 86 -9.36 -9.55 11.22
CA PHE A 86 -10.68 -9.94 11.69
C PHE A 86 -11.48 -10.63 10.58
N GLU A 87 -11.48 -10.06 9.36
CA GLU A 87 -12.15 -10.66 8.21
C GLU A 87 -11.54 -12.01 7.82
N ALA A 88 -10.22 -12.15 7.87
CA ALA A 88 -9.54 -13.41 7.60
C ALA A 88 -9.95 -14.49 8.60
N LYS A 89 -9.97 -14.16 9.91
CA LYS A 89 -10.45 -15.06 10.96
C LYS A 89 -11.91 -15.44 10.77
N LYS A 90 -12.78 -14.46 10.48
CA LYS A 90 -14.21 -14.69 10.22
C LYS A 90 -14.43 -15.64 9.04
N LYS A 91 -13.69 -15.45 7.93
CA LYS A 91 -13.74 -16.34 6.76
C LYS A 91 -13.29 -17.76 7.12
N ALA A 92 -12.23 -17.91 7.90
CA ALA A 92 -11.74 -19.22 8.33
C ALA A 92 -12.77 -19.97 9.19
N VAL A 93 -13.41 -19.29 10.14
CA VAL A 93 -14.48 -19.86 10.98
C VAL A 93 -15.66 -20.30 10.13
N LEU A 94 -16.15 -19.45 9.23
CA LEU A 94 -17.26 -19.80 8.34
C LEU A 94 -16.92 -20.98 7.42
N ALA A 95 -15.69 -21.06 6.92
CA ALA A 95 -15.24 -22.19 6.13
C ALA A 95 -15.21 -23.49 6.95
N ALA A 96 -14.73 -23.43 8.20
CA ALA A 96 -14.71 -24.58 9.10
C ALA A 96 -16.13 -25.04 9.49
N GLU A 97 -17.05 -24.11 9.74
CA GLU A 97 -18.46 -24.44 10.01
C GLU A 97 -19.15 -25.08 8.81
N ARG A 98 -18.92 -24.55 7.60
CA ARG A 98 -19.43 -25.16 6.36
C ARG A 98 -18.90 -26.58 6.17
N ALA A 99 -17.61 -26.80 6.41
CA ALA A 99 -17.01 -28.13 6.35
C ALA A 99 -17.61 -29.09 7.39
N ARG A 100 -17.85 -28.61 8.62
CA ARG A 100 -18.48 -29.39 9.69
C ARG A 100 -19.93 -29.75 9.35
N LYS A 101 -20.75 -28.79 8.88
CA LYS A 101 -22.14 -29.04 8.45
C LYS A 101 -22.21 -30.07 7.32
N LYS A 102 -21.34 -29.92 6.31
CA LYS A 102 -21.20 -30.88 5.21
C LYS A 102 -20.84 -32.28 5.70
N ARG A 103 -19.95 -32.41 6.69
CA ARG A 103 -19.58 -33.71 7.29
C ARG A 103 -20.72 -34.35 8.10
N LEU A 104 -21.56 -33.53 8.72
CA LEU A 104 -22.69 -34.00 9.54
C LEU A 104 -23.97 -34.24 8.73
N GLY A 105 -23.96 -34.00 7.41
CA GLY A 105 -25.15 -34.18 6.56
C GLY A 105 -26.28 -33.18 6.84
N ILE A 106 -25.96 -32.10 7.54
CA ILE A 106 -26.91 -31.03 7.86
C ILE A 106 -26.77 -29.98 6.76
N ASN A 107 -27.76 -29.88 5.87
CA ASN A 107 -27.86 -28.83 4.87
C ASN A 107 -28.14 -27.47 5.53
#